data_AF-A0A1V5RF86-F1
#
_entry.id   AF-A0A1V5RF86-F1
#
_cell.length_a   1.000
_cell.length_b   1.000
_cell.length_c   1.000
_cell.angle_alpha   90.00
_cell.angle_beta   90.00
_cell.angle_gamma   90.00
#
_symmetry.space_group_name_H-M   'P 1'
#
loop_
_entity.id
_entity.type
_entity.pdbx_description
1 polymer ?
#
loop_
_entity_poly.entity_id
_entity_poly.type
_entity_poly.pdbx_seq_one_letter_code
_entity_poly.pdbx_strand_id
1 'polypeptide(L)'
;MVLFYAVYHWNAYFNALVYLRNRELYPLQMVLRDILIANDVSSMTTGFTGGDVEPIGETIKYATIIIATLPILVVYPFLQKYFVKGAMVGAIKE
;
A
#
# COMPACT_ATOMS: atom_id res chain seq x y z
N MET A 1 1.14 6.02 -20.07
CA MET A 1 0.84 7.08 -19.06
C MET A 1 -0.12 6.61 -17.98
N VAL A 2 -1.24 5.95 -18.30
CA VAL A 2 -2.22 5.46 -17.30
C VAL A 2 -1.62 4.50 -16.26
N LEU A 3 -0.72 3.60 -16.66
CA LEU A 3 -0.06 2.69 -15.72
C LEU A 3 0.74 3.45 -14.64
N PHE A 4 1.67 4.30 -15.08
CA PHE A 4 2.51 5.08 -14.17
C PHE A 4 1.68 5.99 -13.27
N TYR A 5 0.58 6.55 -13.79
CA TYR A 5 -0.38 7.31 -13.01
C TYR A 5 -1.06 6.46 -11.94
N ALA A 6 -1.56 5.26 -12.28
CA ALA A 6 -2.21 4.37 -11.33
C ALA A 6 -1.26 3.92 -10.21
N VAL A 7 -0.02 3.55 -10.55
CA VAL A 7 1.00 3.18 -9.55
C VAL A 7 1.37 4.38 -8.67
N TYR A 8 1.49 5.57 -9.26
CA TYR A 8 1.75 6.80 -8.51
C TYR A 8 0.64 7.10 -7.50
N HIS A 9 -0.62 7.05 -7.93
CA HIS A 9 -1.77 7.27 -7.04
C HIS A 9 -1.92 6.18 -5.98
N TRP A 10 -1.67 4.92 -6.33
CA TRP A 10 -1.70 3.81 -5.37
C TRP A 10 -0.68 3.98 -4.25
N ASN A 11 0.47 4.61 -4.52
CA ASN A 11 1.54 4.86 -3.56
C ASN A 11 1.53 6.30 -3.00
N ALA A 12 0.51 7.11 -3.31
CA ALA A 12 0.46 8.51 -2.93
C ALA A 12 0.10 8.70 -1.45
N TYR A 13 1.09 8.63 -0.56
CA TYR A 13 0.92 8.89 0.87
C TYR A 13 1.11 10.37 1.24
N PHE A 14 2.04 11.08 0.57
CA PHE A 14 2.43 12.44 0.96
C PHE A 14 1.31 13.46 0.73
N ASN A 15 0.66 13.40 -0.44
CA ASN A 15 -0.49 14.26 -0.73
C ASN A 15 -1.62 14.05 0.29
N ALA A 16 -1.90 12.80 0.64
CA ALA A 16 -2.90 12.48 1.65
C ALA A 16 -2.52 13.05 3.02
N LEU A 17 -1.26 12.96 3.42
CA LEU A 17 -0.76 13.52 4.68
C LEU A 17 -0.92 15.04 4.76
N VAL A 18 -0.69 15.76 3.65
CA VAL A 18 -0.78 17.22 3.61
C VAL A 18 -2.23 17.71 3.63
N TYR A 19 -3.13 17.02 2.92
CA TYR A 19 -4.49 17.51 2.69
C TYR A 19 -5.55 16.89 3.59
N LEU A 20 -5.33 15.69 4.13
CA LEU A 20 -6.34 14.99 4.90
C LEU A 20 -6.11 15.15 6.40
N ARG A 21 -7.15 15.59 7.09
CA ARG A 21 -7.18 15.73 8.55
C ARG A 21 -8.12 14.75 9.26
N ASN A 22 -9.06 14.17 8.50
CA ASN A 22 -10.04 13.20 9.01
C ASN A 22 -9.54 11.78 8.75
N ARG A 23 -9.44 10.97 9.83
CA ARG A 23 -8.90 9.60 9.78
C ARG A 23 -9.74 8.66 8.90
N GLU A 24 -11.04 8.90 8.79
CA GLU A 24 -11.96 8.12 7.93
C GLU A 24 -11.66 8.26 6.43
N LEU A 25 -10.95 9.33 6.04
CA LEU A 25 -10.56 9.58 4.65
C LEU A 25 -9.15 9.08 4.36
N TYR A 26 -8.45 8.51 5.34
CA TYR A 26 -7.05 8.13 5.17
C TYR A 26 -6.94 7.01 4.14
N PRO A 27 -6.15 7.21 3.07
CA PRO A 27 -5.89 6.12 2.15
C PRO A 27 -5.01 5.08 2.81
N LEU A 28 -5.07 3.87 2.27
CA LEU A 28 -4.39 2.69 2.79
C LEU A 28 -2.88 2.92 3.02
N GLN A 29 -2.22 3.72 2.16
CA GLN A 29 -0.79 4.05 2.34
C GLN A 29 -0.49 4.93 3.55
N MET A 30 -1.42 5.82 3.92
CA MET A 30 -1.27 6.66 5.11
C MET A 30 -1.49 5.83 6.39
N VAL A 31 -2.48 4.93 6.38
CA VAL A 31 -2.71 3.97 7.47
C VAL A 31 -1.49 3.06 7.67
N LEU A 32 -0.92 2.55 6.59
CA LEU A 32 0.33 1.79 6.62
C LEU A 32 1.46 2.58 7.29
N ARG A 33 1.65 3.84 6.89
CA ARG A 33 2.69 4.68 7.48
C ARG A 33 2.50 4.85 8.99
N ASP A 34 1.28 5.09 9.45
CA ASP A 34 1.01 5.29 10.88
C ASP A 34 1.28 4.01 11.69
N ILE A 35 0.91 2.84 11.16
CA ILE A 35 1.21 1.54 11.79
C ILE A 35 2.71 1.22 11.75
N LEU A 36 3.41 1.53 10.65
CA LEU A 36 4.83 1.17 10.48
C LEU A 36 5.79 2.12 11.20
N ILE A 37 5.52 3.43 11.16
CA ILE A 37 6.43 4.48 11.64
C ILE A 37 6.03 4.95 13.03
N ALA A 38 4.74 5.17 13.27
CA ALA A 38 4.26 5.65 14.56
C ALA A 38 3.92 4.49 15.52
N ASN A 39 3.92 3.24 15.04
CA ASN A 39 3.42 2.05 15.76
C ASN A 39 2.04 2.29 16.41
N ASP A 40 1.24 3.17 15.81
CA ASP A 40 -0.06 3.55 16.38
C ASP A 40 -1.14 2.60 15.85
N VAL A 41 -1.36 1.51 16.59
CA VAL A 41 -2.43 0.53 16.35
C VAL A 41 -3.64 0.75 17.27
N SER A 42 -3.66 1.82 18.07
CA SER A 42 -4.63 2.05 19.14
C SER A 42 -6.10 2.01 18.67
N SER A 43 -6.37 2.54 17.48
CA SER A 43 -7.72 2.52 16.88
C SER A 43 -8.12 1.15 16.34
N MET A 44 -7.16 0.27 16.08
CA MET A 44 -7.39 -1.09 15.55
C MET A 44 -7.41 -2.13 16.66
N THR A 45 -6.83 -1.81 17.81
CA THR A 45 -6.85 -2.64 19.02
C THR A 45 -7.92 -2.19 20.03
N THR A 46 -8.79 -1.26 19.64
CA THR A 46 -9.88 -0.77 20.50
C THR A 46 -10.81 -1.93 20.89
N GLY A 47 -10.75 -2.35 22.16
CA GLY A 47 -11.49 -3.51 22.69
C GLY A 47 -10.61 -4.66 23.18
N PHE A 48 -9.32 -4.65 22.87
CA PHE A 48 -8.34 -5.56 23.46
C PHE A 48 -7.65 -4.89 24.65
N THR A 49 -7.54 -5.60 25.78
CA THR A 49 -6.93 -5.07 27.02
C THR A 49 -5.79 -5.96 27.47
N GLY A 50 -4.64 -5.38 27.85
CA GLY A 50 -3.52 -6.11 28.46
C GLY A 50 -2.48 -6.64 27.46
N GLY A 51 -1.81 -7.74 27.83
CA GLY A 51 -0.64 -8.31 27.13
C GLY A 51 -0.88 -8.82 25.71
N ASP A 52 -2.13 -8.88 25.25
CA ASP A 52 -2.50 -9.31 23.90
C ASP A 52 -2.42 -8.18 22.86
N VAL A 53 -2.35 -6.91 23.29
CA VAL A 53 -2.34 -5.76 22.38
C VAL A 53 -1.11 -5.74 21.47
N GLU A 54 0.04 -6.13 22.00
CA GLU A 54 1.32 -6.13 21.29
C GLU A 54 1.40 -7.22 20.19
N PRO A 55 1.14 -8.51 20.47
CA PRO A 55 1.13 -9.53 19.41
C PRO A 55 0.02 -9.32 18.37
N ILE A 56 -1.13 -8.77 18.77
CA ILE A 56 -2.21 -8.41 17.84
C ILE A 56 -1.78 -7.23 16.96
N GLY A 57 -1.12 -6.23 17.52
CA GLY A 57 -0.58 -5.08 16.79
C GLY A 57 0.41 -5.50 15.70
N GLU A 58 1.33 -6.41 16.01
CA GLU A 58 2.26 -6.97 15.02
C GLU A 58 1.53 -7.75 13.92
N THR A 59 0.55 -8.56 14.28
CA THR A 59 -0.25 -9.33 13.31
C THR A 59 -0.99 -8.39 12.35
N ILE A 60 -1.61 -7.33 12.87
CA ILE A 60 -2.29 -6.30 12.06
C ILE A 60 -1.30 -5.59 11.12
N LYS A 61 -0.10 -5.27 11.61
CA LYS A 61 0.97 -4.66 10.82
C LYS A 61 1.35 -5.53 9.63
N TYR A 62 1.65 -6.81 9.84
CA TYR A 62 1.99 -7.73 8.76
C TYR A 62 0.82 -7.99 7.81
N ALA A 63 -0.39 -8.19 8.33
CA ALA A 63 -1.58 -8.38 7.50
C ALA A 63 -1.82 -7.17 6.58
N THR A 64 -1.66 -5.95 7.09
CA THR A 64 -1.87 -4.73 6.31
C THR A 64 -0.83 -4.60 5.17
N ILE A 65 0.44 -4.95 5.42
CA ILE A 65 1.48 -4.97 4.38
C ILE A 65 1.10 -5.95 3.25
N ILE A 66 0.64 -7.15 3.60
CA ILE A 66 0.25 -8.16 2.62
C ILE A 66 -0.93 -7.66 1.78
N ILE A 67 -1.97 -7.13 2.43
CA ILE A 67 -3.16 -6.62 1.74
C ILE A 67 -2.80 -5.43 0.82
N ALA A 68 -1.88 -4.57 1.24
CA ALA A 68 -1.44 -3.43 0.43
C ALA A 68 -0.67 -3.82 -0.84
N THR A 69 0.11 -4.88 -0.75
CA THR A 69 1.02 -5.33 -1.82
C THR A 69 0.36 -6.31 -2.78
N LEU A 70 -0.63 -7.08 -2.31
CA LEU A 70 -1.31 -8.11 -3.09
C LEU A 70 -1.95 -7.61 -4.40
N PRO A 71 -2.67 -6.48 -4.44
CA PRO A 71 -3.25 -5.97 -5.69
C PRO A 71 -2.19 -5.65 -6.75
N ILE A 72 -1.05 -5.08 -6.34
CA ILE A 72 0.06 -4.79 -7.26
C ILE A 72 0.62 -6.10 -7.82
N LEU A 73 0.81 -7.11 -6.97
CA LEU A 73 1.31 -8.43 -7.38
C LEU A 73 0.38 -9.14 -8.35
N VAL A 74 -0.95 -9.03 -8.16
CA VAL A 74 -1.93 -9.61 -9.09
C VAL A 74 -1.94 -8.89 -10.43
N VAL A 75 -1.79 -7.56 -10.44
CA VAL A 75 -1.77 -6.76 -11.67
C VAL A 75 -0.43 -6.92 -12.43
N TYR A 76 0.67 -7.17 -11.72
CA TYR A 76 2.00 -7.32 -12.28
C TYR A 76 2.12 -8.32 -13.47
N PRO A 77 1.63 -9.57 -13.39
CA PRO A 77 1.71 -10.53 -14.51
C PRO A 77 0.94 -10.07 -15.76
N PHE A 78 -0.19 -9.38 -15.58
CA PHE A 78 -0.94 -8.81 -16.71
C PHE A 78 -0.12 -7.73 -17.40
N LEU A 79 0.46 -6.81 -16.64
CA LEU A 79 1.31 -5.75 -17.18
C LEU A 79 2.55 -6.32 -17.85
N GLN A 80 3.25 -7.25 -17.20
CA GLN A 80 4.47 -7.87 -17.72
C GLN A 80 4.24 -8.48 -19.11
N LYS A 81 3.10 -9.13 -19.37
CA LYS A 81 2.79 -9.69 -20.69
C LYS A 81 2.74 -8.65 -21.82
N TYR A 82 2.24 -7.43 -21.56
CA TYR A 82 2.16 -6.36 -22.56
C TYR A 82 3.49 -5.60 -22.69
N PHE A 83 4.19 -5.37 -21.57
CA PHE A 83 5.46 -4.65 -21.57
C PHE A 83 6.62 -5.48 -22.13
N VAL A 84 6.66 -6.81 -21.92
CA VAL A 84 7.71 -7.67 -22.49
C VAL A 84 7.61 -7.73 -24.02
N LYS A 85 6.39 -7.71 -24.58
CA LYS A 85 6.18 -7.62 -26.04
C LYS A 85 6.54 -6.23 -26.59
N GLY A 86 6.15 -5.16 -25.89
CA GLY A 86 6.46 -3.79 -26.30
C GLY A 86 7.95 -3.43 -26.21
N ALA A 87 8.63 -3.89 -25.15
CA ALA A 87 10.06 -3.66 -24.94
C ALA A 87 10.92 -4.43 -25.96
N MET A 88 10.57 -5.68 -26.32
CA MET A 88 11.28 -6.40 -27.37
C MET A 88 11.12 -5.74 -28.75
N VAL A 89 9.96 -5.16 -29.06
CA VAL A 89 9.76 -4.42 -30.33
C VAL A 89 10.52 -3.09 -30.34
N GLY A 90 10.64 -2.42 -29.18
CA GLY A 90 11.46 -1.21 -29.04
C GLY A 90 12.97 -1.47 -29.10
N ALA A 91 13.44 -2.62 -28.57
CA ALA A 91 14.84 -3.01 -28.56
C ALA A 91 15.37 -3.53 -29.91
N ILE A 92 14.49 -3.93 -30.83
CA ILE A 92 14.87 -4.32 -32.20
C ILE A 92 14.94 -3.11 -33.14
N LYS A 93 14.40 -1.95 -32.72
CA LYS A 93 14.36 -0.72 -33.52
C LYS A 93 15.50 0.26 -33.24
N GLU A 94 16.48 -0.15 -32.44
CA GLU A 94 17.81 0.46 -32.34
C GLU A 94 18.84 -0.47 -32.98
#